data_AF-A0A355AID5-F1
#
_entry.id   AF-A0A355AID5-F1
#
_cell.length_a   1.000
_cell.length_b   1.000
_cell.length_c   1.000
_cell.angle_alpha   90.00
_cell.angle_beta   90.00
_cell.angle_gamma   90.00
#
_symmetry.space_group_name_H-M   'P 1'
#
loop_
_entity.id
_entity.type
_entity.pdbx_description
1 polymer ?
#
loop_
_entity_poly.entity_id
_entity_poly.type
_entity_poly.pdbx_seq_one_letter_code
_entity_poly.pdbx_strand_id
1 'polypeptide(L)'
;MTIPAAKDDEPREAAVQPGRVGRSYLKLADDEFTRLVLGQCDPLEATTAGRLEPSTQLSQKLAEQLFPRLPLWCPMWDDVPA
;
A
#
# COMPACT_ATOMS: atom_id res chain seq x y z
N MET A 1 -31.27 -12.60 -20.19
CA MET A 1 -30.69 -11.48 -19.42
C MET A 1 -29.27 -11.27 -19.93
N THR A 2 -29.02 -10.16 -20.59
CA THR A 2 -27.70 -9.84 -21.17
C THR A 2 -26.95 -8.99 -20.14
N ILE A 3 -25.82 -9.50 -19.63
CA ILE A 3 -24.90 -8.72 -18.79
C ILE A 3 -24.29 -7.66 -19.71
N PRO A 4 -24.40 -6.35 -19.39
CA PRO A 4 -23.74 -5.34 -20.21
C PRO A 4 -22.23 -5.55 -20.14
N ALA A 5 -21.58 -5.58 -21.30
CA ALA A 5 -20.13 -5.66 -21.43
C ALA A 5 -19.49 -4.51 -20.63
N ALA A 6 -18.57 -4.88 -19.73
CA ALA A 6 -17.78 -3.94 -18.96
C ALA A 6 -17.05 -3.01 -19.94
N LYS A 7 -17.39 -1.72 -19.83
CA LYS A 7 -16.73 -0.64 -20.55
C LYS A 7 -15.25 -0.67 -20.22
N ASP A 8 -14.44 -0.66 -21.29
CA ASP A 8 -12.99 -0.71 -21.38
C ASP A 8 -12.23 -0.54 -20.06
N ASP A 9 -11.42 -1.57 -19.75
CA ASP A 9 -10.42 -1.64 -18.69
C ASP A 9 -9.30 -0.62 -18.97
N GLU A 10 -9.64 0.66 -18.83
CA GLU A 10 -8.66 1.74 -18.82
C GLU A 10 -7.82 1.54 -17.54
N PRO A 11 -6.50 1.35 -17.64
CA PRO A 11 -5.68 1.07 -16.48
C PRO A 11 -5.88 2.23 -15.50
N ARG A 12 -6.38 1.91 -14.30
CA ARG A 12 -6.49 2.89 -13.22
C ARG A 12 -5.10 3.36 -12.85
N GLU A 13 -4.67 4.43 -13.50
CA GLU A 13 -3.35 5.01 -13.30
C GLU A 13 -3.37 5.82 -12.01
N ALA A 14 -2.75 5.27 -10.96
CA ALA A 14 -2.52 5.98 -9.72
C ALA A 14 -1.18 6.72 -9.83
N ALA A 15 -1.23 8.04 -10.05
CA ALA A 15 -0.03 8.86 -10.12
C ALA A 15 0.31 9.46 -8.75
N VAL A 16 1.55 9.26 -8.29
CA VAL A 16 2.09 9.98 -7.12
C VAL A 16 2.48 11.37 -7.57
N GLN A 17 1.78 12.39 -7.07
CA GLN A 17 2.07 13.78 -7.37
C GLN A 17 3.00 14.36 -6.31
N PRO A 18 4.06 15.10 -6.69
CA PRO A 18 4.88 15.84 -5.73
C PRO A 18 4.04 16.93 -5.07
N GLY A 19 3.54 16.65 -3.87
CA GLY A 19 2.83 17.60 -3.03
C GLY A 19 3.77 18.39 -2.12
N ARG A 20 3.25 19.45 -1.51
CA ARG A 20 3.98 20.15 -0.45
C ARG A 20 3.97 19.28 0.81
N VAL A 21 5.15 18.99 1.36
CA VAL A 21 5.27 18.22 2.60
C VAL A 21 4.55 18.99 3.73
N GLY A 22 3.49 18.38 4.25
CA GLY A 22 2.73 18.92 5.38
C GLY A 22 3.44 18.73 6.71
N ARG A 23 2.77 19.11 7.80
CA ARG A 23 3.33 18.98 9.17
C ARG A 23 3.55 17.51 9.59
N SER A 24 2.75 16.61 9.05
CA SER A 24 2.84 15.16 9.27
C SER A 24 3.23 14.49 7.95
N TYR A 25 4.39 13.85 7.92
CA TYR A 25 4.91 13.14 6.77
C TYR A 25 5.63 11.86 7.20
N LEU A 26 5.86 10.97 6.23
CA LEU A 26 6.63 9.75 6.36
C LEU A 26 7.82 9.83 5.39
N LYS A 27 8.99 9.37 5.84
CA LYS A 27 10.17 9.24 4.99
C LYS A 27 10.53 7.76 4.89
N LEU A 28 10.67 7.27 3.68
CA LEU A 28 10.93 5.87 3.38
C LEU A 28 11.47 5.75 1.94
N ALA A 29 12.02 4.58 1.60
CA ALA A 29 12.42 4.27 0.23
C ALA A 29 11.20 3.91 -0.64
N ASP A 30 11.32 4.09 -1.96
CA ASP A 30 10.26 3.79 -2.92
C ASP A 30 9.80 2.33 -2.84
N ASP A 31 10.73 1.38 -2.70
CA ASP A 31 10.40 -0.05 -2.54
C ASP A 31 9.59 -0.33 -1.26
N GLU A 32 9.85 0.41 -0.18
CA GLU A 32 9.07 0.30 1.05
C GLU A 32 7.68 0.88 0.85
N PHE A 33 7.57 1.97 0.08
CA PHE A 33 6.28 2.59 -0.23
C PHE A 33 5.42 1.65 -1.07
N THR A 34 5.99 1.02 -2.09
CA THR A 34 5.29 -0.01 -2.88
C THR A 34 4.79 -1.14 -2.00
N ARG A 35 5.62 -1.66 -1.08
CA ARG A 35 5.21 -2.74 -0.17
C ARG A 35 4.08 -2.32 0.78
N LEU A 36 4.09 -1.09 1.28
CA LEU A 36 3.00 -0.53 2.10
C LEU A 36 1.70 -0.39 1.31
N VAL A 37 1.76 0.15 0.09
CA VAL A 37 0.60 0.32 -0.79
C VAL A 37 -0.02 -1.02 -1.19
N LEU A 38 0.81 -2.04 -1.40
CA LEU A 38 0.35 -3.40 -1.68
C LEU A 38 -0.15 -4.14 -0.43
N GLY A 39 -0.10 -3.53 0.75
CA GLY A 39 -0.47 -4.14 2.02
C GLY A 39 0.42 -5.32 2.44
N GLN A 40 1.60 -5.44 1.84
CA GLN A 40 2.59 -6.50 2.11
C GLN A 40 3.48 -6.17 3.31
N CYS A 41 3.46 -4.93 3.79
CA CYS A 41 4.27 -4.47 4.91
C CYS A 41 3.40 -3.78 5.96
N ASP A 42 3.74 -4.01 7.22
CA ASP A 42 3.13 -3.33 8.36
C ASP A 42 3.90 -2.03 8.69
N PRO A 43 3.23 -0.86 8.80
CA PRO A 43 3.89 0.41 9.11
C PRO A 43 4.67 0.44 10.44
N LEU A 44 4.18 -0.26 11.46
CA LEU A 44 4.84 -0.35 12.77
C LEU A 44 6.10 -1.20 12.68
N GLU A 45 6.04 -2.32 11.95
CA GLU A 45 7.22 -3.15 11.70
C GLU A 45 8.28 -2.40 10.88
N ALA A 46 7.87 -1.70 9.82
CA ALA A 46 8.77 -0.88 9.00
C ALA A 46 9.44 0.24 9.82
N THR A 47 8.70 0.86 10.74
CA THR A 47 9.23 1.87 11.67
C THR A 47 10.26 1.25 12.62
N THR A 48 9.92 0.11 13.22
CA THR A 48 10.80 -0.58 14.18
C THR A 48 12.08 -1.08 13.51
N ALA A 49 12.00 -1.49 12.24
CA ALA A 49 13.15 -1.90 11.43
C ALA A 49 13.98 -0.72 10.89
N GLY A 50 13.59 0.53 11.15
CA GLY A 50 14.26 1.73 10.65
C GLY A 50 14.12 1.96 9.15
N ARG A 51 13.18 1.27 8.49
CA ARG A 51 12.89 1.43 7.05
C ARG A 51 11.90 2.55 6.76
N LEU A 52 11.13 2.94 7.78
CA LEU A 52 10.16 4.03 7.74
C LEU A 52 10.41 4.99 8.90
N GLU A 53 10.51 6.28 8.60
CA GLU A 53 10.77 7.33 9.58
C GLU A 53 9.55 8.27 9.62
N PRO A 54 8.70 8.19 10.66
CA PRO A 54 7.57 9.09 10.82
C PRO A 54 8.03 10.42 11.44
N SER A 55 7.58 11.54 10.90
CA SER A 55 7.94 12.86 11.44
C SER A 55 7.31 13.15 12.81
N THR A 56 6.16 12.52 13.11
CA THR A 56 5.41 12.68 14.35
C THR A 56 4.69 11.37 14.71
N GLN A 57 4.30 11.19 15.98
CA GLN A 57 3.45 10.07 16.40
C GLN A 57 2.11 10.04 15.66
N LEU A 58 1.56 11.21 15.28
CA LEU A 58 0.34 11.29 14.48
C LEU A 58 0.56 10.73 13.06
N SER A 59 1.72 11.01 12.45
CA SER A 59 2.08 10.46 11.14
C SER A 59 2.11 8.93 11.17
N GLN A 60 2.68 8.35 12.23
CA GLN A 60 2.72 6.89 12.42
C GLN A 60 1.32 6.30 12.55
N LYS A 61 0.48 6.86 13.43
CA LYS A 61 -0.91 6.40 13.60
C LYS A 61 -1.71 6.49 12.30
N LEU A 62 -1.51 7.55 11.51
CA LEU A 62 -2.15 7.69 10.20
C LEU A 62 -1.64 6.64 9.22
N ALA A 63 -0.35 6.32 9.23
CA ALA A 63 0.21 5.26 8.39
C ALA A 63 -0.46 3.90 8.68
N GLU A 64 -0.62 3.55 9.96
CA GLU A 64 -1.29 2.32 10.39
C GLU A 64 -2.76 2.23 9.93
N GLN A 65 -3.46 3.36 9.83
CA GLN A 65 -4.84 3.41 9.35
C GLN A 65 -4.95 3.42 7.82
N LEU A 66 -4.01 4.05 7.12
CA LEU A 66 -4.01 4.19 5.67
C LEU A 66 -3.46 2.96 4.95
N PHE A 67 -2.50 2.27 5.56
CA PHE A 67 -1.81 1.12 5.00
C PHE A 67 -2.00 -0.12 5.90
N PRO A 68 -3.24 -0.61 6.07
CA PRO A 68 -3.46 -1.85 6.81
C PRO A 68 -2.84 -3.02 6.05
N ARG A 69 -2.32 -4.01 6.78
CA ARG A 69 -1.81 -5.24 6.18
C ARG A 69 -2.96 -5.98 5.48
N LEU A 70 -2.83 -6.18 4.17
CA LEU A 70 -3.80 -6.94 3.39
C LEU A 70 -3.38 -8.42 3.39
N PRO A 71 -4.34 -9.35 3.49
CA PRO A 71 -4.02 -10.75 3.27
C PRO A 71 -3.50 -10.93 1.85
N LEU A 72 -2.36 -11.61 1.70
CA LEU A 72 -1.84 -11.98 0.39
C LEU A 72 -2.91 -12.80 -0.33
N TRP A 73 -3.29 -12.36 -1.54
CA TRP A 73 -4.20 -13.11 -2.38
C TRP A 73 -3.48 -14.38 -2.82
N CYS A 74 -3.90 -15.53 -2.29
CA CYS A 74 -3.52 -16.82 -2.84
C CYS A 74 -4.54 -17.21 -3.92
N PRO A 75 -4.12 -17.35 -5.19
CA PRO A 75 -4.98 -17.96 -6.20
C PRO A 75 -5.39 -19.35 -5.73
N MET A 76 -6.64 -19.73 -5.96
CA MET A 76 -7.18 -21.05 -5.58
C MET A 76 -6.36 -22.23 -6.15
N TRP A 77 -5.51 -21.97 -7.14
CA TRP A 77 -4.77 -22.97 -7.90
C TRP A 77 -3.29 -23.06 -7.47
N ASP A 78 -2.80 -22.17 -6.58
CA ASP A 78 -1.43 -22.25 -6.05
C ASP A 78 -1.21 -23.52 -5.20
N ASP A 79 -2.28 -24.08 -4.63
CA ASP A 79 -2.23 -25.31 -3.84
C ASP A 79 -2.37 -26.59 -4.70
N VAL A 80 -2.51 -26.47 -6.03
CA VAL A 80 -2.67 -27.63 -6.91
C VAL A 80 -1.29 -28.14 -7.33
N PRO A 81 -0.88 -29.35 -6.91
CA PRO A 81 0.37 -29.94 -7.37
C PRO A 81 0.30 -30.21 -8.89
N ALA A 82 1.43 -29.96 -9.57
CA ALA A 82 1.61 -30.14 -11.01
C ALA A 82 1.43 -31.58 -11.49
#